data_AF-A0AAW4BX82-F1
#
_entry.id   AF-A0AAW4BX82-F1
#
_cell.length_a   1.000
_cell.length_b   1.000
_cell.length_c   1.000
_cell.angle_alpha   90.00
_cell.angle_beta   90.00
_cell.angle_gamma   90.00
#
_symmetry.space_group_name_H-M   'P 1'
#
loop_
_entity.id
_entity.type
_entity.pdbx_description
1 polymer ?
#
loop_
_entity_poly.entity_id
_entity_poly.type
_entity_poly.pdbx_seq_one_letter_code
_entity_poly.pdbx_strand_id
1 'polypeptide(L)' 'MDYFIVVVTTVAGLYFHWWLYVRMRRWMDRDLALSLAGSAPEKRAYMLQRLEQARLEKVGRKQLAGWLEREAAGFPG' A
#
# COMPACT_ATOMS: atom_id res chain seq x y z
N MET A 1 -25.01 21.43 -24.82
CA MET A 1 -23.93 20.56 -25.34
C MET A 1 -22.55 20.95 -24.78
N ASP A 2 -22.37 22.16 -24.24
CA ASP A 2 -21.12 22.61 -23.60
C ASP A 2 -20.85 22.05 -22.20
N TYR A 3 -21.90 21.81 -21.41
CA TYR A 3 -21.74 21.30 -20.03
C TYR A 3 -21.13 19.90 -19.97
N PHE A 4 -21.29 19.09 -21.02
CA PHE A 4 -20.79 17.72 -21.05
C PHE A 4 -19.26 17.69 -21.07
N ILE A 5 -18.64 18.57 -21.86
CA ILE A 5 -17.18 18.67 -21.95
C ILE A 5 -16.59 19.16 -20.64
N VAL A 6 -17.24 20.14 -19.99
CA VAL A 6 -16.82 20.64 -18.67
C VAL A 6 -16.88 19.52 -17.63
N VAL A 7 -18.00 18.81 -17.55
CA VAL A 7 -18.16 17.69 -16.60
C VAL A 7 -17.13 16.58 -16.86
N VAL A 8 -16.94 16.18 -18.12
CA VAL A 8 -15.98 15.12 -18.48
C VAL A 8 -14.55 15.56 -18.13
N THR A 9 -14.17 16.80 -18.40
CA THR A 9 -12.81 17.30 -18.14
C THR A 9 -12.55 17.41 -16.64
N THR A 10 -13.52 17.90 -15.85
CA THR A 10 -13.40 17.98 -14.39
C THR A 10 -13.31 16.59 -13.77
N VAL A 11 -14.17 15.65 -14.19
CA VAL A 11 -14.14 14.27 -13.69
C VAL A 11 -12.85 13.56 -14.12
N ALA A 12 -12.37 13.78 -15.35
CA ALA A 12 -11.10 13.22 -15.82
C ALA A 12 -9.92 13.74 -14.99
N GLY A 13 -9.89 15.05 -14.69
CA GLY A 13 -8.85 15.63 -13.83
C GLY A 13 -8.87 15.06 -12.42
N LEU A 14 -10.05 14.93 -11.82
CA LEU A 14 -10.22 14.35 -10.48
C LEU A 14 -9.86 12.86 -10.45
N TYR A 15 -10.28 12.12 -11.48
CA TYR A 15 -9.96 10.71 -11.64
C TYR A 15 -8.46 10.49 -11.83
N PHE A 16 -7.79 11.35 -12.61
CA PHE A 16 -6.35 11.29 -12.84
C PHE A 16 -5.56 11.49 -11.54
N HIS A 17 -5.96 12.45 -10.71
CA HIS A 17 -5.35 12.68 -9.39
C HIS A 17 -5.56 11.49 -8.45
N TRP A 18 -6.79 10.98 -8.37
CA TRP A 18 -7.08 9.79 -7.56
C TRP A 18 -6.25 8.58 -8.03
N TRP A 19 -6.15 8.38 -9.34
CA TRP A 19 -5.38 7.29 -9.93
C TRP A 19 -3.88 7.42 -9.65
N LEU A 20 -3.28 8.61 -9.84
CA LEU A 20 -1.88 8.86 -9.50
C LEU A 20 -1.60 8.62 -8.02
N TYR A 21 -2.52 9.07 -7.15
CA TYR A 21 -2.42 8.86 -5.72
C TYR A 21 -2.46 7.38 -5.34
N VAL A 22 -3.37 6.60 -5.92
CA VAL A 22 -3.43 5.14 -5.70
C VAL A 22 -2.19 4.45 -6.29
N ARG A 23 -1.70 4.91 -7.44
CA ARG A 23 -0.53 4.31 -8.11
C ARG A 23 0.74 4.53 -7.30
N MET A 24 1.07 5.76 -6.92
CA MET A 24 2.23 6.04 -6.05
C MET A 24 2.13 5.28 -4.73
N ARG A 25 0.93 5.24 -4.14
CA ARG A 25 0.72 4.52 -2.87
C ARG A 25 0.90 3.01 -3.00
N ARG A 26 0.53 2.41 -4.15
CA ARG A 26 0.78 0.98 -4.44
C ARG A 26 2.27 0.68 -4.65
N TRP A 27 3.05 1.66 -5.13
CA TRP A 27 4.50 1.52 -5.25
C TRP A 27 5.19 1.63 -3.88
N MET A 28 4.74 2.57 -3.04
CA MET A 28 5.29 2.79 -1.70
C MET A 28 5.08 1.58 -0.76
N ASP A 29 3.94 0.89 -0.86
CA ASP A 29 3.69 -0.35 -0.11
C ASP A 29 4.68 -1.46 -0.49
N ARG A 30 5.03 -1.52 -1.78
CA ARG A 30 6.02 -2.47 -2.30
C ARG A 30 7.45 -2.10 -1.91
N ASP A 31 7.76 -0.80 -1.89
CA ASP A 31 9.06 -0.28 -1.47
C ASP A 31 9.26 -0.42 0.05
N LEU A 32 8.19 -0.19 0.83
CA LEU A 32 8.17 -0.42 2.27
C LEU A 32 8.40 -1.89 2.59
N ALA A 33 7.69 -2.82 1.92
CA ALA A 33 7.94 -4.24 2.11
C ALA A 33 9.38 -4.64 1.74
N LEU A 34 9.99 -3.97 0.75
CA LEU A 34 11.38 -4.18 0.35
C LEU A 34 12.36 -3.62 1.39
N SER A 35 12.10 -2.44 1.95
CA SER A 35 12.96 -1.80 2.97
C SER A 35 12.85 -2.49 4.33
N LEU A 36 11.65 -2.96 4.70
CA LEU A 36 11.41 -3.71 5.92
C LEU A 36 12.06 -5.09 5.87
N ALA A 37 11.98 -5.77 4.73
CA ALA A 37 12.57 -7.10 4.57
C ALA A 37 14.10 -7.05 4.70
N GLY A 38 14.75 -5.98 4.23
CA GLY A 38 16.21 -5.86 4.24
C GLY A 38 16.91 -7.13 3.73
N SER A 39 18.19 -7.31 4.06
CA SER A 39 18.98 -8.47 3.63
C SER A 39 18.87 -9.70 4.55
N ALA A 40 17.88 -9.75 5.46
CA ALA A 40 17.77 -10.78 6.48
C ALA A 40 16.68 -11.82 6.11
N PRO A 41 17.05 -13.06 5.72
CA PRO A 41 16.10 -14.07 5.28
C PRO A 41 15.10 -14.51 6.37
N GLU A 42 15.52 -14.48 7.64
CA GLU A 42 14.67 -14.84 8.79
C GLU A 42 13.56 -13.80 9.04
N LYS A 43 13.91 -12.52 9.00
CA LYS A 43 12.95 -11.42 9.15
C LYS A 43 11.94 -11.39 7.99
N ARG A 44 12.39 -11.78 6.79
CA ARG A 44 11.54 -11.92 5.60
C ARG A 44 10.51 -13.04 5.76
N ALA A 45 10.90 -14.19 6.30
CA ALA A 45 9.97 -15.31 6.54
C ALA A 45 8.90 -14.93 7.58
N TYR A 46 9.32 -14.25 8.66
CA TYR A 46 8.39 -13.74 9.67
C TYR A 46 7.40 -12.71 9.10
N MET A 47 7.89 -11.76 8.29
CA MET A 47 7.03 -10.77 7.64
C MET A 47 6.07 -11.39 6.62
N LEU A 48 6.48 -12.43 5.90
CA LEU A 48 5.61 -13.15 4.96
C LEU A 48 4.45 -13.83 5.69
N GLN A 49 4.72 -14.49 6.81
CA GLN A 49 3.66 -15.06 7.65
C GLN A 49 2.69 -14.01 8.17
N ARG A 50 3.21 -12.86 8.65
CA ARG A 50 2.37 -11.76 9.11
C ARG A 50 1.58 -11.09 8.00
N LEU A 51 2.15 -10.99 6.80
CA LEU A 51 1.43 -10.51 5.61
C LEU A 51 0.27 -11.45 5.22
N GLU A 52 0.45 -12.76 5.39
CA GLU A 52 -0.60 -13.75 5.16
C GLU A 52 -1.74 -13.63 6.19
N GLN A 53 -1.41 -13.44 7.47
CA GLN A 53 -2.40 -13.13 8.52
C GLN A 53 -3.18 -11.84 8.22
N ALA A 54 -2.49 -10.76 7.86
CA ALA A 54 -3.16 -9.50 7.54
C ALA A 54 -4.04 -9.60 6.29
N ARG A 55 -3.71 -10.52 5.37
CA ARG A 55 -4.54 -10.83 4.19
C ARG A 55 -5.80 -11.61 4.58
N LEU A 56 -5.69 -12.55 5.51
CA LEU A 56 -6.83 -13.28 6.09
C LEU A 56 -7.75 -12.34 6.87
N GLU A 57 -7.18 -11.40 7.61
CA GLU A 57 -7.91 -10.38 8.36
C GLU A 57 -8.46 -9.23 7.48
N LYS A 58 -8.26 -9.28 6.16
CA LYS A 58 -8.65 -8.23 5.21
C LYS A 58 -8.20 -6.83 5.65
N VAL A 59 -7.03 -6.73 6.27
CA VAL A 59 -6.47 -5.44 6.69
C VAL A 59 -6.35 -4.56 5.46
N GLY A 60 -7.02 -3.39 5.51
CA GLY A 60 -7.07 -2.49 4.37
C GLY A 60 -5.66 -2.11 3.94
N ARG A 61 -5.33 -2.22 2.64
CA ARG A 61 -3.98 -2.01 2.10
C ARG A 61 -3.28 -0.72 2.54
N LYS A 62 -4.03 0.34 2.88
CA LYS A 62 -3.45 1.57 3.48
C LYS A 62 -2.94 1.39 4.92
N GLN A 63 -3.60 0.53 5.68
CA GLN A 63 -3.22 0.16 7.04
C GLN A 63 -2.27 -1.03 7.06
N LEU A 64 -2.24 -1.85 6.01
CA LEU A 64 -1.34 -2.99 5.87
C LEU A 64 0.12 -2.56 6.02
N ALA A 65 0.53 -1.48 5.37
CA ALA A 65 1.84 -0.86 5.49
C ALA A 65 2.21 -0.57 6.97
N GLY A 66 1.38 0.20 7.67
CA GLY A 66 1.59 0.56 9.07
C GLY A 66 1.35 -0.58 10.06
N TRP A 67 0.64 -1.64 9.67
CA TRP A 67 0.46 -2.86 10.45
C TRP A 67 1.71 -3.73 10.35
N LEU A 68 2.27 -3.89 9.15
CA LEU A 68 3.55 -4.58 8.92
C LEU A 68 4.71 -3.84 9.61
N GLU A 69 4.75 -2.50 9.54
CA GLU A 69 5.76 -1.69 10.26
C GLU A 69 5.69 -1.90 11.78
N ARG A 70 4.47 -1.90 12.35
CA ARG A 70 4.28 -2.15 13.79
C ARG A 70 4.70 -3.56 14.19
N GLU A 71 4.33 -4.55 13.39
CA GLU A 71 4.74 -5.95 13.60
C GLU A 71 6.24 -6.17 13.45
N ALA A 72 6.88 -5.48 12.49
CA ALA A 72 8.33 -5.53 12.29
C ALA A 72 9.11 -4.78 13.36
N ALA A 73 8.55 -3.71 13.92
CA ALA A 73 9.11 -2.98 15.07
C ALA A 73 8.94 -3.75 16.39
N GLY A 74 7.89 -4.56 16.48
CA GLY A 74 7.65 -5.48 17.60
C GLY A 74 8.39 -6.80 17.51
N PHE A 75 9.16 -7.05 16.42
CA PHE A 75 9.95 -8.26 16.26
C PHE A 75 11.10 -8.26 17.29
N PRO A 76 11.05 -9.11 18.33
CA PRO A 76 12.19 -9.30 19.22
C PRO A 76 13.19 -10.17 18.48
N GLY A 77 14.22 -9.53 17.91
CA GLY A 77 15.42 -10.23 17.44
C GLY A 77 16.25 -10.69 18.63
#